data_AF-A0AAE3S8V3-F1
#
_entry.id   AF-A0AAE3S8V3-F1
#
_cell.length_a   1.000
_cell.length_b   1.000
_cell.length_c   1.000
_cell.angle_alpha   90.00
_cell.angle_beta   90.00
_cell.angle_gamma   90.00
#
_symmetry.space_group_name_H-M   'P 1'
#
loop_
_entity.id
_entity.type
_entity.pdbx_description
1 polymer ?
#
loop_
_entity_poly.entity_id
_entity_poly.type
_entity_poly.pdbx_seq_one_letter_code
_entity_poly.pdbx_strand_id
1 'polypeptide(L)'
;MRTERDALGQIEIDATSAYGIQTARAIENFQISGSRLVDHPQMVVALATVKLAAAKANRSVGALSDAKAREIIKSAEEIIAGQHHDHFQVDMLQGGAGTSSNMNANEVIANISLQRMGHGFGAVSICIPMTM
;
A
#
# COMPACT_ATOMS: atom_id res chain seq x y z
N MET A 1 -2.91 -10.52 -14.75
CA MET A 1 -1.52 -10.59 -14.24
C MET A 1 -0.73 -9.37 -14.71
N ARG A 2 0.15 -8.84 -13.86
CA ARG A 2 1.19 -7.85 -14.17
C ARG A 2 2.51 -8.29 -13.53
N THR A 3 3.63 -7.96 -14.15
CA THR A 3 4.96 -8.30 -13.63
C THR A 3 5.59 -7.08 -12.99
N GLU A 4 6.00 -7.18 -11.73
CA GLU A 4 6.79 -6.14 -11.04
C GLU A 4 8.22 -6.63 -10.81
N ARG A 5 9.17 -5.70 -10.64
CA ARG A 5 10.59 -6.00 -10.41
C ARG A 5 11.13 -5.18 -9.25
N ASP A 6 11.84 -5.83 -8.34
CA ASP A 6 12.63 -5.21 -7.27
C ASP A 6 14.07 -5.76 -7.27
N ALA A 7 14.83 -5.46 -6.22
CA ALA A 7 16.21 -5.93 -6.08
C ALA A 7 16.35 -7.47 -5.96
N LEU A 8 15.28 -8.16 -5.58
CA LEU A 8 15.26 -9.62 -5.38
C LEU A 8 14.76 -10.38 -6.62
N GLY A 9 14.34 -9.68 -7.68
CA GLY A 9 13.91 -10.29 -8.94
C GLY A 9 12.54 -9.80 -9.41
N GLN A 10 11.82 -10.68 -10.11
CA GLN A 10 10.49 -10.40 -10.67
C GLN A 10 9.44 -11.28 -10.02
N ILE A 11 8.22 -10.77 -9.88
CA ILE A 11 7.03 -11.52 -9.43
C ILE A 11 5.84 -11.16 -10.31
N GLU A 12 4.99 -12.16 -10.58
CA GLU A 12 3.68 -11.95 -11.17
C GLU A 12 2.62 -11.67 -10.10
N ILE A 13 1.90 -10.57 -10.27
CA ILE A 13 0.84 -10.11 -9.36
C ILE A 13 -0.45 -10.05 -10.15
N ASP A 14 -1.60 -10.30 -9.51
CA ASP A 14 -2.88 -10.08 -10.18
C ASP A 14 -2.99 -8.62 -10.69
N ALA A 15 -3.57 -8.45 -11.88
CA ALA A 15 -3.75 -7.12 -12.47
C ALA A 15 -4.76 -6.27 -11.68
N THR A 16 -5.65 -6.88 -10.89
CA THR A 16 -6.64 -6.18 -10.06
C THR A 16 -6.20 -5.96 -8.62
N SER A 17 -5.06 -6.52 -8.19
CA SER A 17 -4.55 -6.31 -6.83
C SER A 17 -3.89 -4.94 -6.68
N ALA A 18 -4.32 -4.11 -5.74
CA ALA A 18 -3.66 -2.82 -5.50
C ALA A 18 -2.34 -2.94 -4.73
N TYR A 19 -2.02 -4.07 -4.10
CA TYR A 19 -0.71 -4.28 -3.47
C TYR A 19 0.38 -4.57 -4.52
N GLY A 20 1.65 -4.34 -4.17
CA GLY A 20 2.80 -4.47 -5.07
C GLY A 20 3.71 -5.63 -4.72
N ILE A 21 4.92 -5.62 -5.30
CA ILE A 21 5.88 -6.73 -5.19
C ILE A 21 6.32 -7.05 -3.76
N GLN A 22 6.49 -6.05 -2.88
CA GLN A 22 6.95 -6.35 -1.52
C GLN A 22 5.86 -7.05 -0.71
N THR A 23 4.61 -6.67 -0.93
CA THR A 23 3.47 -7.39 -0.35
C THR A 23 3.33 -8.78 -0.93
N ALA A 24 3.49 -8.94 -2.25
CA ALA A 24 3.44 -10.26 -2.88
C ALA A 24 4.49 -11.21 -2.28
N ARG A 25 5.72 -10.73 -2.08
CA ARG A 25 6.78 -11.49 -1.38
C ARG A 25 6.38 -11.84 0.05
N ALA A 26 5.79 -10.91 0.79
CA ALA A 26 5.34 -11.19 2.15
C ALA A 26 4.24 -12.27 2.19
N ILE A 27 3.30 -12.26 1.24
CA ILE A 27 2.26 -13.29 1.12
C ILE A 27 2.87 -14.67 0.79
N GLU A 28 3.89 -14.72 -0.07
CA GLU A 28 4.60 -15.97 -0.38
C GLU A 28 5.44 -16.46 0.83
N ASN A 29 6.11 -15.55 1.53
CA ASN A 29 7.00 -15.89 2.65
C ASN A 29 6.26 -16.24 3.95
N PHE A 30 5.08 -15.67 4.18
CA PHE A 30 4.35 -15.79 5.44
C PHE A 30 2.94 -16.34 5.20
N GLN A 31 2.81 -17.65 5.39
CA GLN A 31 1.53 -18.38 5.38
C GLN A 31 1.45 -19.22 6.66
N ILE A 32 1.48 -18.55 7.81
CA ILE A 32 1.77 -19.19 9.09
C ILE A 32 0.49 -19.36 9.91
N SER A 33 -0.26 -18.27 10.13
CA SER A 33 -1.44 -18.29 10.99
C SER A 33 -2.74 -18.49 10.22
N GLY A 34 -2.76 -18.10 8.95
CA GLY A 34 -3.99 -18.00 8.15
C GLY A 34 -4.86 -16.79 8.53
N SER A 35 -4.47 -15.99 9.53
CA SER A 35 -5.10 -14.71 9.87
C SER A 35 -4.33 -13.58 9.18
N ARG A 36 -5.02 -12.81 8.34
CA ARG A 36 -4.43 -11.76 7.50
C ARG A 36 -4.88 -10.38 7.96
N LEU A 37 -4.18 -9.33 7.51
CA LEU A 37 -4.55 -7.94 7.83
C LEU A 37 -6.00 -7.59 7.49
N VAL A 38 -6.54 -8.08 6.36
CA VAL A 38 -7.94 -7.89 5.95
C VAL A 38 -8.94 -8.41 6.99
N ASP A 39 -8.58 -9.43 7.76
CA ASP A 39 -9.42 -9.99 8.82
C ASP A 39 -9.45 -9.08 10.08
N HIS A 40 -8.59 -8.06 10.13
CA HIS A 40 -8.43 -7.09 11.22
C HIS A 40 -8.62 -5.64 10.70
N PRO A 41 -9.84 -5.23 10.33
CA PRO A 41 -10.10 -3.94 9.68
C PRO A 41 -9.63 -2.73 10.50
N GLN A 42 -9.63 -2.83 11.84
CA GLN A 42 -9.11 -1.76 12.70
C GLN A 42 -7.61 -1.52 12.50
N MET A 43 -6.82 -2.57 12.22
CA MET A 43 -5.40 -2.46 11.92
C MET A 43 -5.17 -1.80 10.56
N VAL A 44 -5.97 -2.16 9.56
CA VAL A 44 -5.95 -1.52 8.23
C VAL A 44 -6.27 -0.02 8.34
N VAL A 45 -7.33 0.33 9.07
CA VAL A 45 -7.72 1.72 9.33
C VAL A 45 -6.62 2.47 10.06
N ALA A 46 -5.98 1.86 11.07
CA ALA A 46 -4.89 2.49 11.81
C ALA A 46 -3.68 2.78 10.90
N LEU A 47 -3.26 1.82 10.07
CA LEU A 47 -2.19 2.00 9.09
C LEU A 47 -2.51 3.13 8.12
N ALA A 48 -3.72 3.14 7.55
CA ALA A 48 -4.16 4.19 6.63
C ALA A 48 -4.23 5.58 7.31
N THR A 49 -4.64 5.63 8.57
CA THR A 49 -4.67 6.88 9.36
C THR A 49 -3.28 7.47 9.57
N VAL A 50 -2.29 6.62 9.88
CA VAL A 50 -0.89 7.06 10.02
C VAL A 50 -0.38 7.63 8.69
N LYS A 51 -0.66 6.94 7.57
CA LYS A 51 -0.26 7.39 6.23
C LYS A 51 -0.95 8.68 5.80
N LEU A 52 -2.23 8.84 6.14
CA LEU A 52 -2.96 10.09 5.95
C LEU A 52 -2.30 11.27 6.69
N ALA A 53 -1.93 11.06 7.95
CA ALA A 53 -1.24 12.08 8.75
C ALA A 53 0.14 12.43 8.16
N ALA A 54 0.93 11.42 7.77
CA ALA A 54 2.21 11.61 7.12
C ALA A 54 2.09 12.40 5.80
N ALA A 55 1.11 12.07 4.95
CA ALA A 55 0.85 12.79 3.70
C ALA A 55 0.50 14.27 3.95
N LYS A 56 -0.36 14.55 4.94
CA LYS A 56 -0.73 15.92 5.32
C LYS A 56 0.47 16.71 5.85
N ALA A 57 1.29 16.09 6.70
CA ALA A 57 2.51 16.71 7.23
C ALA A 57 3.52 17.00 6.12
N ASN A 58 3.81 16.02 5.26
CA ASN A 58 4.73 16.16 4.12
C ASN A 58 4.26 17.24 3.12
N ARG A 59 2.96 17.38 2.88
CA ARG A 59 2.40 18.50 2.10
C ARG A 59 2.69 19.84 2.77
N SER A 60 2.47 19.95 4.08
CA SER A 60 2.61 21.22 4.80
C SER A 60 4.04 21.78 4.80
N VAL A 61 5.04 20.91 4.72
CA VAL A 61 6.47 21.29 4.66
C VAL A 61 7.02 21.30 3.22
N GLY A 62 6.17 21.08 2.21
CA GLY A 62 6.57 21.08 0.79
C GLY A 62 7.36 19.85 0.33
N ALA A 63 7.49 18.81 1.16
CA ALA A 63 8.14 17.55 0.81
C ALA A 63 7.31 16.71 -0.19
N LEU A 64 6.02 17.01 -0.32
CA LEU A 64 5.11 16.38 -1.27
C LEU A 64 4.32 17.45 -2.04
N SER A 65 4.28 17.34 -3.37
CA SER A 65 3.52 18.28 -4.20
C SER A 65 2.01 18.17 -3.92
N ASP A 66 1.30 19.29 -4.05
CA ASP A 66 -0.15 19.35 -3.76
C ASP A 66 -0.96 18.35 -4.58
N ALA A 67 -0.61 18.16 -5.86
CA ALA A 67 -1.28 17.20 -6.73
C ALA A 67 -1.13 15.76 -6.22
N LYS A 68 0.08 15.35 -5.81
CA LYS A 68 0.32 14.00 -5.25
C LYS A 68 -0.32 13.86 -3.89
N ALA A 69 -0.15 14.84 -3.01
CA ALA A 69 -0.72 14.84 -1.67
C ALA A 69 -2.25 14.69 -1.70
N ARG A 70 -2.93 15.39 -2.61
CA ARG A 70 -4.38 15.32 -2.74
C ARG A 70 -4.88 13.90 -3.04
N GLU A 71 -4.26 13.20 -3.99
CA GLU A 71 -4.72 11.85 -4.36
C GLU A 71 -4.34 10.81 -3.31
N ILE A 72 -3.19 10.95 -2.64
CA ILE A 72 -2.81 10.11 -1.50
C ILE A 72 -3.79 10.25 -0.35
N ILE A 73 -4.10 11.50 0.02
CA ILE A 73 -5.03 11.82 1.11
C ILE A 73 -6.39 11.17 0.83
N LYS A 74 -6.94 11.35 -0.39
CA LYS A 74 -8.21 10.74 -0.78
C LYS A 74 -8.16 9.21 -0.73
N SER A 75 -7.09 8.61 -1.24
CA SER A 75 -6.94 7.15 -1.22
C SER A 75 -6.87 6.60 0.21
N ALA A 76 -6.16 7.27 1.11
CA ALA A 76 -6.12 6.90 2.52
C ALA A 76 -7.49 7.09 3.21
N GLU A 77 -8.21 8.17 2.90
CA GLU A 77 -9.56 8.42 3.43
C GLU A 77 -10.56 7.33 3.00
N GLU A 78 -10.45 6.79 1.78
CA GLU A 78 -11.28 5.67 1.32
C GLU A 78 -10.99 4.36 2.05
N ILE A 79 -9.72 4.08 2.30
CA ILE A 79 -9.31 2.90 3.09
C ILE A 79 -9.83 3.05 4.52
N ILE A 80 -9.74 4.24 5.11
CA ILE A 80 -10.31 4.51 6.45
C ILE A 80 -11.84 4.31 6.44
N ALA A 81 -12.51 4.65 5.33
CA ALA A 81 -13.95 4.43 5.15
C ALA A 81 -14.34 2.97 4.87
N GLY A 82 -13.41 2.02 4.88
CA GLY A 82 -13.67 0.59 4.70
C GLY A 82 -13.54 0.08 3.26
N GLN A 83 -13.10 0.91 2.32
CA GLN A 83 -12.89 0.49 0.93
C GLN A 83 -11.50 -0.13 0.75
N HIS A 84 -11.34 -1.01 -0.25
CA HIS A 84 -10.03 -1.57 -0.65
C HIS A 84 -9.33 -2.46 0.40
N HIS A 85 -10.03 -2.87 1.47
CA HIS A 85 -9.47 -3.72 2.53
C HIS A 85 -9.06 -5.10 2.01
N ASP A 86 -9.68 -5.56 0.93
CA ASP A 86 -9.38 -6.81 0.23
C ASP A 86 -7.94 -6.85 -0.34
N HIS A 87 -7.24 -5.72 -0.42
CA HIS A 87 -5.84 -5.69 -0.84
C HIS A 87 -4.84 -5.84 0.32
N PHE A 88 -5.30 -5.99 1.56
CA PHE A 88 -4.45 -6.14 2.76
C PHE A 88 -4.28 -7.62 3.14
N GLN A 89 -3.45 -8.33 2.38
CA GLN A 89 -3.42 -9.80 2.38
C GLN A 89 -2.26 -10.42 3.20
N VAL A 90 -1.39 -9.60 3.80
CA VAL A 90 -0.26 -10.10 4.60
C VAL A 90 -0.74 -10.80 5.87
N ASP A 91 -0.13 -11.94 6.19
CA ASP A 91 -0.36 -12.69 7.44
C ASP A 91 0.05 -11.86 8.68
N MET A 92 -0.74 -11.96 9.74
CA MET A 92 -0.48 -11.29 11.01
C MET A 92 0.82 -11.76 11.67
N LEU A 93 1.20 -13.03 11.46
CA LEU A 93 2.50 -13.59 11.86
C LEU A 93 3.54 -13.42 10.75
N GLN A 94 3.91 -12.17 10.49
CA GLN A 94 4.99 -11.83 9.58
C GLN A 94 6.34 -11.68 10.31
N GLY A 95 7.43 -11.99 9.63
CA GLY A 95 8.76 -11.54 10.02
C GLY A 95 8.95 -10.03 9.77
N GLY A 96 9.99 -9.44 10.36
CA GLY A 96 10.39 -8.06 10.04
C GLY A 96 9.64 -6.95 10.79
N ALA A 97 9.10 -7.25 11.97
CA ALA A 97 8.56 -6.25 12.91
C ALA A 97 7.49 -5.29 12.33
N GLY A 98 6.64 -5.78 11.42
CA GLY A 98 5.58 -4.99 10.80
C GLY A 98 5.96 -4.29 9.49
N THR A 99 7.17 -4.50 8.99
CA THR A 99 7.64 -3.93 7.70
C THR A 99 6.71 -4.32 6.55
N SER A 100 6.25 -5.57 6.50
CA SER A 100 5.37 -6.04 5.42
C SER A 100 3.98 -5.39 5.51
N SER A 101 3.43 -5.20 6.71
CA SER A 101 2.18 -4.45 6.90
C SER A 101 2.31 -2.99 6.44
N ASN A 102 3.42 -2.35 6.78
CA ASN A 102 3.69 -0.98 6.36
C ASN A 102 3.81 -0.86 4.84
N MET A 103 4.53 -1.79 4.21
CA MET A 103 4.68 -1.82 2.76
C MET A 103 3.38 -2.16 2.04
N ASN A 104 2.55 -3.05 2.59
CA ASN A 104 1.21 -3.30 2.06
C ASN A 104 0.36 -2.03 2.04
N ALA A 105 0.36 -1.25 3.13
CA ALA A 105 -0.35 0.03 3.15
C ALA A 105 0.23 1.02 2.11
N ASN A 106 1.56 1.14 2.04
CA ASN A 106 2.23 2.03 1.09
C ASN A 106 1.87 1.69 -0.37
N GLU A 107 1.99 0.42 -0.75
CA GLU A 107 1.74 -0.03 -2.12
C GLU A 107 0.27 0.13 -2.51
N VAL A 108 -0.66 -0.25 -1.62
CA VAL A 108 -2.11 -0.10 -1.88
C VAL A 108 -2.49 1.37 -2.05
N ILE A 109 -2.06 2.24 -1.14
CA ILE A 109 -2.35 3.69 -1.23
C ILE A 109 -1.76 4.29 -2.51
N ALA A 110 -0.52 3.92 -2.86
CA ALA A 110 0.14 4.42 -4.06
C ALA A 110 -0.60 3.99 -5.34
N ASN A 111 -1.00 2.72 -5.43
CA ASN A 111 -1.69 2.19 -6.60
C ASN A 111 -3.12 2.73 -6.76
N ILE A 112 -3.87 2.91 -5.68
CA ILE A 112 -5.18 3.59 -5.73
C ILE A 112 -5.00 5.06 -6.16
N SER A 113 -3.97 5.74 -5.64
CA SER A 113 -3.64 7.11 -6.04
C SER A 113 -3.29 7.19 -7.54
N LEU A 114 -2.56 6.22 -8.06
CA LEU A 114 -2.23 6.13 -9.49
C LEU A 114 -3.47 5.93 -10.35
N GLN A 115 -4.40 5.06 -9.96
CA GLN A 115 -5.67 4.89 -10.67
C GLN A 115 -6.48 6.19 -10.73
N ARG A 116 -6.50 6.96 -9.65
CA ARG A 116 -7.16 8.27 -9.62
C ARG A 116 -6.52 9.28 -10.58
N MET A 117 -5.22 9.15 -10.82
CA MET A 117 -4.48 9.95 -11.78
C MET A 117 -4.61 9.44 -13.23
N GLY A 118 -5.40 8.38 -13.48
CA GLY A 118 -5.58 7.78 -14.79
C GLY A 118 -4.46 6.82 -15.21
N HIS A 119 -3.66 6.34 -14.26
CA HIS A 119 -2.60 5.37 -14.50
C HIS A 119 -3.01 3.96 -14.06
N GLY A 120 -2.41 2.93 -14.67
CA GLY A 120 -2.55 1.55 -14.22
C GLY A 120 -1.76 1.26 -12.94
N PHE A 121 -2.08 0.15 -12.27
CA PHE A 121 -1.29 -0.36 -11.15
C PHE A 121 0.14 -0.72 -11.58
N GLY A 122 1.09 -0.62 -10.64
CA GLY A 122 2.50 -0.93 -10.88
C GLY A 122 3.30 0.20 -11.53
N ALA A 123 2.68 1.35 -11.83
CA ALA A 123 3.36 2.56 -12.30
C ALA A 123 4.08 3.31 -11.16
N VAL A 124 4.73 2.58 -10.25
CA VAL A 124 5.27 3.09 -8.97
C VAL A 124 6.42 4.10 -9.19
N SER A 125 7.12 4.04 -10.32
CA SER A 125 8.11 5.06 -10.71
C SER A 125 7.51 6.47 -10.85
N ILE A 126 6.18 6.57 -11.00
CA ILE A 126 5.43 7.81 -11.18
C ILE A 126 4.91 8.35 -9.82
N CYS A 127 4.73 7.48 -8.81
CA CYS A 127 4.15 7.85 -7.52
C CYS A 127 5.00 7.41 -6.31
N ILE A 128 5.46 8.45 -5.59
CA ILE A 128 5.63 8.50 -4.13
C ILE A 128 6.89 7.77 -3.61
N PRO A 129 7.92 8.50 -3.15
CA PRO A 129 9.02 7.87 -2.44
C PRO A 129 8.46 7.13 -1.21
N MET A 130 9.07 5.98 -0.87
CA MET A 130 8.78 5.11 0.28
C MET A 130 8.77 5.81 1.67
N THR A 131 8.82 7.13 1.72
CA THR A 131 8.86 7.99 2.92
C THR A 131 7.48 8.57 3.28
N MET A 132 6.43 7.76 3.19
CA MET A 132 5.25 7.91 4.06
C MET A 132 5.38 7.04 5.28
#